data_AF-A0A7I7QU94-F1
#
_entry.id   AF-A0A7I7QU94-F1
#
_cell.length_a   1.000
_cell.length_b   1.000
_cell.length_c   1.000
_cell.angle_alpha   90.00
_cell.angle_beta   90.00
_cell.angle_gamma   90.00
#
_symmetry.space_group_name_H-M   'P 1'
#
loop_
_entity.id
_entity.type
_entity.pdbx_description
1 polymer ?
#
loop_
_entity_poly.entity_id
_entity_poly.type
_entity_poly.pdbx_seq_one_letter_code
_entity_poly.pdbx_strand_id
1 'polypeptide(L)'
;MDVISAYHQLGSYRAAADECGTTHRTVKKIVDKFEADQAGVPPPPRAERAHNYDSVADLVAERVDKSHGRISAKRLLPKARAAGYTGSDRNFRRLVAEAKALWRSTNHRGRRPAVWEPGEYL
;
A
#
# COMPACT_ATOMS: atom_id res chain seq x y z
N MET A 1 32.41 12.61 -1.54
CA MET A 1 32.56 11.19 -1.16
C MET A 1 31.18 10.59 -0.90
N ASP A 2 30.96 9.29 -1.09
CA ASP A 2 29.70 8.65 -0.65
C ASP A 2 29.72 8.39 0.87
N VAL A 3 28.55 8.42 1.51
CA VAL A 3 28.38 8.35 2.96
C VAL A 3 28.93 7.04 3.54
N ILE A 4 28.72 5.91 2.86
CA ILE A 4 29.20 4.59 3.30
C ILE A 4 30.73 4.56 3.23
N SER A 5 31.29 5.01 2.11
CA SER A 5 32.74 5.08 1.91
C SER A 5 33.40 6.02 2.93
N ALA A 6 32.81 7.19 3.19
CA ALA A 6 33.31 8.16 4.17
C ALA A 6 33.32 7.56 5.58
N TYR A 7 32.25 6.83 5.95
CA TYR A 7 32.20 6.12 7.23
C TYR A 7 33.28 5.03 7.34
N HIS A 8 33.50 4.22 6.30
CA HIS A 8 34.54 3.19 6.32
C HIS A 8 35.96 3.76 6.40
N GLN A 9 36.21 4.94 5.84
CA GLN A 9 37.53 5.60 5.92
C GLN A 9 37.75 6.34 7.24
N LEU A 10 36.74 7.05 7.75
CA LEU A 10 36.88 7.91 8.93
C LEU A 10 36.54 7.19 10.25
N GLY A 11 35.78 6.10 10.20
CA GLY A 11 35.39 5.31 11.38
C GLY A 11 34.46 6.02 12.36
N SER A 12 33.93 7.20 12.01
CA SER A 12 33.07 8.01 12.88
C SER A 12 31.90 8.62 12.13
N TYR A 13 30.69 8.46 12.67
CA TYR A 13 29.48 9.04 12.08
C TYR A 13 29.49 10.57 12.03
N ARG A 14 30.18 11.24 12.97
CA ARG A 14 30.29 12.72 12.97
C ARG A 14 31.27 13.19 11.92
N ALA A 15 32.45 12.58 11.86
CA ALA A 15 33.46 12.93 10.86
C ALA A 15 32.94 12.71 9.43
N ALA A 16 32.28 11.57 9.17
CA ALA A 16 31.66 11.31 7.88
C ALA A 16 30.51 12.28 7.56
N ALA A 17 29.76 12.72 8.58
CA ALA A 17 28.71 13.72 8.40
C ALA A 17 29.28 15.09 8.02
N ASP A 18 30.36 15.52 8.67
CA ASP A 18 31.04 16.78 8.39
C ASP A 18 31.65 16.79 6.98
N GLU A 19 32.25 15.67 6.56
CA GLU A 19 32.83 15.53 5.21
C GLU A 19 31.76 15.49 4.11
N CYS A 20 30.65 14.79 4.36
CA CYS A 20 29.55 14.65 3.40
C CYS A 20 28.50 15.77 3.49
N GLY A 21 28.64 16.73 4.40
CA GLY A 21 27.69 17.83 4.61
C GLY A 21 26.29 17.37 5.05
N THR A 22 26.20 16.28 5.83
CA THR A 22 24.92 15.72 6.32
C THR A 22 24.88 15.69 7.85
N THR A 23 23.88 15.04 8.44
CA THR A 23 23.82 14.83 9.90
C THR A 23 24.30 13.43 10.26
N HIS A 24 25.01 13.30 11.37
CA HIS A 24 25.47 12.00 11.90
C HIS A 24 24.33 10.98 12.11
N ARG A 25 23.08 11.44 12.34
CA ARG A 25 21.89 10.58 12.40
C ARG A 25 21.52 10.01 11.03
N THR A 26 21.67 10.80 9.98
CA THR A 26 21.48 10.35 8.59
C THR A 26 22.55 9.34 8.21
N VAL A 27 23.81 9.62 8.53
CA VAL A 27 24.93 8.68 8.30
C VAL A 27 24.66 7.37 9.01
N LYS A 28 24.35 7.40 10.30
CA LYS A 28 23.99 6.20 11.07
C LYS A 28 22.86 5.42 10.40
N LYS A 29 21.77 6.07 10.02
CA LYS A 29 20.62 5.42 9.37
C LYS A 29 21.00 4.76 8.03
N ILE A 30 21.88 5.39 7.25
CA ILE A 30 22.36 4.86 5.97
C ILE A 30 23.24 3.63 6.21
N VAL A 31 24.17 3.71 7.16
CA VAL A 31 25.05 2.61 7.54
C VAL A 31 24.25 1.43 8.10
N ASP A 32 23.36 1.67 9.07
CA ASP A 32 22.51 0.63 9.67
C ASP A 32 21.66 -0.07 8.59
N LYS A 33 21.14 0.68 7.61
CA LYS A 33 20.39 0.12 6.48
C LYS A 33 21.30 -0.70 5.56
N PHE A 34 22.48 -0.19 5.23
CA PHE A 34 23.44 -0.88 4.38
C PHE A 34 23.91 -2.20 5.02
N GLU A 35 24.22 -2.19 6.31
CA GLU A 35 24.59 -3.39 7.07
C GLU A 35 23.44 -4.41 7.12
N ALA A 36 22.19 -3.95 7.32
CA ALA A 36 21.02 -4.83 7.26
C ALA A 36 20.83 -5.45 5.87
N ASP A 37 20.98 -4.66 4.80
CA ASP A 37 20.88 -5.12 3.42
C ASP A 37 22.01 -6.14 3.09
N GLN A 38 23.25 -5.91 3.55
CA GLN A 38 24.36 -6.87 3.40
C GLN A 38 24.17 -8.16 4.20
N ALA A 39 23.56 -8.07 5.39
CA ALA A 39 23.23 -9.22 6.22
C ALA A 39 22.01 -10.00 5.69
N GLY A 40 21.37 -9.53 4.61
CA GLY A 40 20.14 -10.13 4.08
C GLY A 40 18.94 -9.99 5.02
N VAL A 41 19.01 -9.06 5.99
CA VAL A 41 17.92 -8.78 6.94
C VAL A 41 17.07 -7.67 6.32
N PRO A 42 15.89 -8.00 5.76
CA PRO A 42 15.02 -6.96 5.23
C PRO A 42 14.60 -6.03 6.38
N PRO A 43 14.54 -4.70 6.16
CA PRO A 43 14.05 -3.77 7.15
C PRO A 43 12.67 -4.22 7.65
N PRO A 44 12.36 -4.10 8.96
CA PRO A 44 11.04 -4.45 9.45
C PRO A 44 10.00 -3.65 8.64
N PRO A 45 8.98 -4.32 8.07
CA PRO A 45 7.96 -3.62 7.32
C PRO A 45 7.31 -2.59 8.24
N ARG A 46 7.02 -1.41 7.68
CA ARG A 46 6.30 -0.38 8.42
C ARG A 46 4.96 -0.98 8.84
N ALA A 47 4.72 -1.08 10.14
CA ALA A 47 3.44 -1.54 10.64
C ALA A 47 2.33 -0.62 10.10
N GLU A 48 1.43 -1.19 9.31
CA GLU A 48 0.23 -0.49 8.89
C GLU A 48 -0.64 -0.27 10.12
N ARG A 49 -1.10 0.97 10.31
CA ARG A 49 -1.99 1.29 11.42
C ARG A 49 -3.36 0.71 11.09
N ALA A 50 -3.92 -0.07 12.01
CA ALA A 50 -5.28 -0.56 11.88
C ALA A 50 -6.25 0.59 11.59
N HIS A 51 -7.09 0.44 10.57
CA HIS A 51 -8.13 1.38 10.26
C HIS A 51 -9.39 1.08 11.10
N ASN A 52 -10.16 2.13 11.40
CA ASN A 52 -11.39 2.02 12.19
C ASN A 52 -12.47 1.12 11.56
N TYR A 53 -12.29 0.68 10.32
CA TYR A 53 -13.26 -0.12 9.57
C TYR A 53 -12.78 -1.54 9.30
N ASP A 54 -11.59 -1.93 9.78
CA ASP A 54 -11.00 -3.25 9.50
C ASP A 54 -11.93 -4.38 9.92
N SER A 55 -12.64 -4.22 11.03
CA SER A 55 -13.62 -5.19 11.53
C SER A 55 -14.77 -5.50 10.56
N VAL A 56 -15.05 -4.62 9.60
CA VAL A 56 -16.15 -4.79 8.63
C VAL A 56 -15.67 -4.82 7.18
N ALA A 57 -14.37 -4.76 6.93
CA ALA A 57 -13.80 -4.77 5.58
C ALA A 57 -14.18 -6.05 4.83
N ASP A 58 -14.03 -7.21 5.47
CA ASP A 58 -14.36 -8.51 4.88
C ASP A 58 -15.85 -8.65 4.56
N LEU A 59 -16.72 -8.20 5.48
CA LEU A 59 -18.17 -8.17 5.26
C LEU A 59 -18.53 -7.32 4.05
N VAL A 60 -17.87 -6.17 3.88
CA VAL A 60 -18.10 -5.31 2.72
C VAL A 60 -17.61 -5.99 1.44
N ALA A 61 -16.42 -6.57 1.45
CA ALA A 61 -15.85 -7.27 0.29
C ALA A 61 -16.76 -8.43 -0.18
N GLU A 62 -17.19 -9.29 0.74
CA GLU A 62 -18.10 -10.41 0.46
C GLU A 62 -19.41 -9.93 -0.17
N ARG A 63 -19.99 -8.85 0.36
CA ARG A 63 -21.27 -8.33 -0.13
C ARG A 63 -21.14 -7.60 -1.46
N VAL A 64 -20.01 -6.93 -1.69
CA VAL A 64 -19.68 -6.33 -2.98
C VAL A 64 -19.57 -7.43 -4.03
N ASP A 65 -18.87 -8.51 -3.73
CA ASP A 65 -18.70 -9.65 -4.63
C ASP A 65 -20.03 -10.33 -4.98
N LYS A 66 -20.82 -10.70 -3.96
CA LYS A 66 -22.18 -11.28 -4.14
C LYS A 66 -23.12 -10.39 -4.95
N SER A 67 -22.88 -9.09 -4.99
CA SER A 67 -23.71 -8.13 -5.73
C SER A 67 -23.13 -7.71 -7.08
N HIS A 68 -22.00 -8.30 -7.47
CA HIS A 68 -21.22 -7.89 -8.63
C HIS A 68 -20.93 -6.37 -8.66
N GLY A 69 -20.57 -5.81 -7.51
CA GLY A 69 -20.26 -4.39 -7.37
C GLY A 69 -21.47 -3.44 -7.37
N ARG A 70 -22.72 -3.94 -7.44
CA ARG A 70 -23.91 -3.08 -7.57
C ARG A 70 -24.48 -2.59 -6.24
N ILE A 71 -24.20 -3.25 -5.11
CA ILE A 71 -24.77 -2.90 -3.80
C ILE A 71 -24.42 -1.47 -3.34
N SER A 72 -25.37 -0.73 -2.78
CA SER A 72 -25.10 0.62 -2.27
C SER A 72 -24.62 0.60 -0.81
N ALA A 73 -23.75 1.54 -0.44
CA ALA A 73 -23.29 1.69 0.94
C ALA A 73 -24.44 1.95 1.92
N LYS A 74 -25.49 2.67 1.49
CA LYS A 74 -26.69 2.93 2.30
C LYS A 74 -27.40 1.63 2.73
N ARG A 75 -27.45 0.62 1.86
CA ARG A 75 -28.06 -0.69 2.15
C ARG A 75 -27.15 -1.58 3.01
N LEU A 76 -25.83 -1.37 2.94
CA LEU A 76 -24.85 -2.12 3.72
C LEU A 76 -24.66 -1.58 5.14
N LEU A 77 -24.81 -0.28 5.33
CA LEU A 77 -24.51 0.37 6.60
C LEU A 77 -25.26 -0.23 7.81
N PRO A 78 -26.58 -0.55 7.74
CA PRO A 78 -27.25 -1.21 8.86
C PRO A 78 -26.65 -2.57 9.22
N LYS A 79 -26.21 -3.34 8.21
CA LYS A 79 -25.57 -4.64 8.42
C LYS A 79 -24.18 -4.49 9.04
N ALA A 80 -23.42 -3.49 8.59
CA ALA A 80 -22.12 -3.18 9.18
C ALA A 80 -22.24 -2.70 10.63
N ARG A 81 -23.26 -1.88 10.95
CA ARG A 81 -23.54 -1.46 12.33
C ARG A 81 -23.95 -2.65 13.22
N ALA A 82 -24.77 -3.56 12.70
CA ALA A 82 -25.10 -4.81 13.40
C ALA A 82 -23.85 -5.69 13.65
N ALA A 83 -22.84 -5.59 12.79
CA ALA A 83 -21.54 -6.24 12.96
C ALA A 83 -20.54 -5.45 13.82
N GLY A 84 -20.96 -4.34 14.46
CA GLY A 84 -20.13 -3.57 15.38
C GLY A 84 -19.44 -2.34 14.78
N TYR A 85 -19.80 -1.90 13.57
CA TYR A 85 -19.24 -0.67 13.00
C TYR A 85 -19.73 0.59 13.73
N THR A 86 -18.82 1.30 14.38
CA THR A 86 -19.08 2.56 15.12
C THR A 86 -18.52 3.81 14.42
N GLY A 87 -17.91 3.66 13.25
CA GLY A 87 -17.31 4.76 12.50
C GLY A 87 -18.32 5.69 11.80
N SER A 88 -17.80 6.75 11.20
CA SER A 88 -18.61 7.71 10.41
C SER A 88 -19.14 7.10 9.11
N ASP A 89 -20.39 7.40 8.77
CA ASP A 89 -21.01 7.03 7.50
C ASP A 89 -20.20 7.46 6.26
N ARG A 90 -19.48 8.60 6.34
CA ARG A 90 -18.62 9.06 5.23
C ARG A 90 -17.46 8.09 5.02
N ASN A 91 -16.85 7.63 6.11
CA ASN A 91 -15.74 6.69 6.07
C ASN A 91 -16.22 5.33 5.53
N PHE A 92 -17.39 4.86 5.97
CA PHE A 92 -18.00 3.65 5.44
C PHE A 92 -18.25 3.71 3.93
N ARG A 93 -18.73 4.85 3.42
CA ARG A 93 -18.92 5.04 1.97
C ARG A 93 -17.60 4.97 1.20
N ARG A 94 -16.50 5.48 1.77
CA ARG A 94 -15.15 5.38 1.16
C ARG A 94 -14.69 3.94 1.07
N LEU A 95 -14.76 3.19 2.18
CA LEU A 95 -14.46 1.75 2.21
C LEU A 95 -15.23 1.00 1.12
N VAL A 96 -16.55 1.22 1.01
CA VAL A 96 -17.37 0.55 -0.01
C VAL A 96 -16.94 0.96 -1.44
N ALA A 97 -16.56 2.21 -1.66
CA ALA A 97 -16.10 2.68 -2.96
C ALA A 97 -14.76 2.05 -3.36
N GLU A 98 -13.83 1.93 -2.41
CA GLU A 98 -12.52 1.29 -2.56
C GLU A 98 -12.69 -0.21 -2.84
N ALA A 99 -13.49 -0.92 -2.03
CA ALA A 99 -13.80 -2.33 -2.23
C ALA A 99 -14.42 -2.59 -3.61
N LYS A 100 -15.31 -1.71 -4.08
CA LYS A 100 -15.87 -1.79 -5.45
C LYS A 100 -14.84 -1.50 -6.53
N ALA A 101 -13.88 -0.61 -6.28
CA ALA A 101 -12.82 -0.31 -7.22
C ALA A 101 -11.89 -1.53 -7.40
N LEU A 102 -11.52 -2.16 -6.29
CA LEU A 102 -10.75 -3.40 -6.28
C LEU A 102 -11.50 -4.55 -6.98
N TRP A 103 -12.80 -4.70 -6.69
CA TRP A 103 -13.61 -5.71 -7.38
C TRP A 103 -13.65 -5.44 -8.90
N ARG A 104 -13.77 -4.18 -9.32
CA ARG A 104 -13.77 -3.82 -10.74
C ARG A 104 -12.42 -4.04 -11.43
N SER A 105 -11.29 -3.87 -10.75
CA SER A 105 -9.99 -4.15 -11.38
C SER A 105 -9.84 -5.64 -11.71
N THR A 106 -10.30 -6.51 -10.81
CA THR A 106 -10.18 -7.96 -10.98
C THR A 106 -11.29 -8.53 -11.89
N ASN A 107 -12.50 -7.98 -11.83
CA ASN A 107 -13.68 -8.50 -12.51
C ASN A 107 -14.13 -7.61 -13.68
N HIS A 108 -13.20 -6.84 -14.27
CA HIS A 108 -13.49 -6.08 -15.47
C HIS A 108 -13.88 -7.03 -16.61
N ARG A 109 -14.85 -6.61 -17.44
CA ARG A 109 -15.06 -7.30 -18.72
C ARG A 109 -13.82 -7.05 -19.57
N GLY A 110 -13.06 -8.11 -19.84
CA GLY A 110 -11.86 -8.02 -20.67
C GLY A 110 -12.22 -7.43 -22.02
N ARG A 111 -11.56 -6.33 -22.39
CA ARG A 111 -11.54 -5.87 -23.78
C ARG A 111 -10.53 -6.76 -24.49
N ARG A 112 -10.99 -7.69 -25.33
CA ARG A 112 -10.08 -8.31 -26.29
C ARG A 112 -9.78 -7.24 -27.35
N PRO A 113 -8.52 -6.77 -27.48
CA PRO A 113 -8.19 -5.96 -28.64
C PRO A 113 -8.53 -6.77 -29.89
N ALA A 114 -9.18 -6.13 -30.86
CA ALA A 114 -9.27 -6.72 -32.19
C ALA A 114 -7.82 -6.81 -32.70
N VAL A 115 -7.31 -8.05 -32.79
CA VAL A 115 -6.04 -8.33 -33.45
C VAL A 115 -6.42 -8.60 -34.89
N TRP A 116 -6.14 -7.65 -35.77
CA TRP A 116 -6.35 -7.80 -37.20
C TRP A 116 -5.08 -8.39 -37.82
N GLU A 117 -5.23 -9.43 -38.63
CA GLU A 117 -4.14 -9.94 -39.44
C GLU A 117 -3.97 -9.09 -40.72
N PRO A 118 -2.74 -8.91 -41.23
CA PRO A 118 -2.54 -8.22 -42.51
C PRO A 118 -3.34 -8.92 -43.63
N GLY A 119 -4.41 -8.26 -44.11
CA GLY A 119 -5.29 -8.77 -45.18
C GLY A 119 -6.76 -9.00 -44.80
N GLU A 120 -7.14 -8.88 -43.52
CA GLU A 120 -8.54 -9.05 -43.08
C GLU A 120 -9.47 -7.85 -43.38
N TYR A 121 -8.91 -6.73 -43.82
CA TYR A 121 -9.66 -5.51 -44.16
C TYR A 121 -9.19 -4.97 -45.51
N LEU A 122 -10.14 -4.49 -46.30
CA LEU A 122 -9.93 -3.88 -47.63
C LEU A 122 -9.73 -2.37 -47.52
#